data_AF-A0AAP6BK13-F1
#
_entry.id   AF-A0AAP6BK13-F1
#
_cell.length_a   1.000
_cell.length_b   1.000
_cell.length_c   1.000
_cell.angle_alpha   90.00
_cell.angle_beta   90.00
_cell.angle_gamma   90.00
#
_symmetry.space_group_name_H-M   'P 1'
#
loop_
_entity.id
_entity.type
_entity.pdbx_description
1 polymer ?
#
loop_
_entity_poly.entity_id
_entity_poly.type
_entity_poly.pdbx_seq_one_letter_code
_entity_poly.pdbx_strand_id
1 'polypeptide(L)'
;MVKSRVLAALCGSALLAGLVATTPAGAAPVVNVCGGAVADYTGVSGLDIAFTGSATHNGIDRPLTITPQLLGSNLVKVEIAGGAGDSRFAIGNLEIRSNASGRGKILFPSYAGHGWSTDLSCTGTRVTRIIGKIEVADQRDPIDFTVTR
;
A
#
# COMPACT_ATOMS: atom_id res chain seq x y z
N MET A 1 22.49 -72.50 -55.97
CA MET A 1 23.40 -71.36 -56.22
C MET A 1 22.55 -70.09 -56.22
N VAL A 2 22.95 -69.05 -55.45
CA VAL A 2 22.47 -67.65 -55.51
C VAL A 2 21.04 -67.43 -54.94
N LYS A 3 20.68 -66.48 -54.06
CA LYS A 3 21.32 -65.31 -53.40
C LYS A 3 20.51 -64.92 -52.15
N SER A 4 21.22 -64.35 -51.18
CA SER A 4 20.83 -63.60 -49.97
C SER A 4 19.73 -62.52 -50.16
N ARG A 5 18.94 -62.23 -49.11
CA ARG A 5 18.95 -60.91 -48.42
C ARG A 5 18.08 -60.83 -47.15
N VAL A 6 18.69 -60.17 -46.17
CA VAL A 6 18.30 -59.80 -44.80
C VAL A 6 17.23 -58.70 -44.78
N LEU A 7 16.35 -58.69 -43.77
CA LEU A 7 15.86 -57.44 -43.16
C LEU A 7 15.45 -57.65 -41.70
N ALA A 8 16.18 -56.98 -40.81
CA ALA A 8 15.97 -56.91 -39.37
C ALA A 8 14.79 -55.97 -39.06
N ALA A 9 13.90 -56.39 -38.15
CA ALA A 9 12.93 -55.50 -37.51
C ALA A 9 13.48 -55.13 -36.13
N LEU A 10 13.97 -53.89 -35.99
CA LEU A 10 14.35 -53.29 -34.72
C LEU A 10 13.07 -52.93 -33.94
N CYS A 11 12.85 -53.59 -32.81
CA CYS A 11 11.88 -53.16 -31.81
C CYS A 11 12.32 -51.81 -31.22
N GLY A 12 11.62 -50.74 -31.61
CA GLY A 12 11.73 -49.44 -30.95
C GLY A 12 10.92 -49.43 -29.66
N SER A 13 11.59 -49.50 -28.51
CA SER A 13 10.97 -49.25 -27.21
C SER A 13 10.65 -47.76 -27.07
N ALA A 14 9.38 -47.39 -27.11
CA ALA A 14 8.94 -46.03 -26.82
C ALA A 14 9.12 -45.73 -25.32
N LEU A 15 10.06 -44.85 -24.97
CA LEU A 15 10.13 -44.25 -23.65
C LEU A 15 8.93 -43.29 -23.48
N LEU A 16 7.97 -43.64 -22.62
CA LEU A 16 7.04 -42.65 -22.09
C LEU A 16 7.82 -41.73 -21.12
N ALA A 17 8.20 -40.55 -21.61
CA ALA A 17 8.62 -39.46 -20.74
C ALA A 17 7.39 -38.96 -19.98
N GLY A 18 7.25 -39.38 -18.72
CA GLY A 18 6.27 -38.81 -17.80
C GLY A 18 6.54 -37.32 -17.62
N LEU A 19 5.66 -36.48 -18.17
CA LEU A 19 5.61 -35.07 -17.79
C LEU A 19 5.24 -35.01 -16.31
N VAL A 20 6.24 -34.80 -15.45
CA VAL A 20 6.00 -34.38 -14.07
C VAL A 20 5.46 -32.95 -14.17
N ALA A 21 4.14 -32.79 -14.05
CA ALA A 21 3.52 -31.49 -13.96
C ALA A 21 4.05 -30.81 -12.69
N THR A 22 5.00 -29.90 -12.83
CA THR A 22 5.45 -29.06 -11.73
C THR A 22 4.31 -28.10 -11.40
N THR A 23 3.60 -28.37 -10.30
CA THR A 23 2.68 -27.38 -9.74
C THR A 23 3.48 -26.11 -9.48
N PRO A 24 3.06 -24.94 -10.02
CA PRO A 24 3.75 -23.70 -9.73
C PRO A 24 3.77 -23.49 -8.22
N ALA A 25 4.98 -23.34 -7.67
CA ALA A 25 5.13 -23.01 -6.26
C ALA A 25 4.40 -21.68 -6.02
N GLY A 26 3.46 -21.68 -5.08
CA GLY A 26 2.77 -20.45 -4.69
C GLY A 26 3.79 -19.41 -4.24
N ALA A 27 3.62 -18.17 -4.69
CA ALA A 27 4.45 -17.07 -4.22
C ALA A 27 4.34 -16.97 -2.69
N ALA A 28 5.48 -16.80 -2.01
CA ALA A 28 5.50 -16.61 -0.57
C ALA A 28 4.66 -15.37 -0.19
N PRO A 29 3.92 -15.40 0.93
CA PRO A 29 3.15 -14.25 1.36
C PRO A 29 4.09 -13.07 1.62
N VAL A 30 3.72 -11.89 1.13
CA VAL A 30 4.46 -10.67 1.42
C VAL A 30 4.30 -10.35 2.90
N VAL A 31 5.40 -10.33 3.64
CA VAL A 31 5.42 -9.97 5.06
C VAL A 31 5.21 -8.47 5.19
N ASN A 32 4.26 -8.03 6.01
CA ASN A 32 4.08 -6.62 6.31
C ASN A 32 5.29 -6.10 7.09
N VAL A 33 6.01 -5.13 6.51
CA VAL A 33 7.18 -4.51 7.12
C VAL A 33 6.84 -3.13 7.69
N CYS A 34 5.91 -2.40 7.07
CA CYS A 34 5.54 -1.05 7.51
C CYS A 34 4.22 -0.62 6.88
N GLY A 35 3.18 -0.37 7.69
CA GLY A 35 1.93 0.25 7.23
C GLY A 35 1.12 -0.57 6.23
N GLY A 36 1.31 -1.89 6.19
CA GLY A 36 0.60 -2.78 5.28
C GLY A 36 -0.76 -3.28 5.79
N ALA A 37 -1.16 -2.93 7.01
CA ALA A 37 -2.43 -3.33 7.62
C ALA A 37 -3.17 -2.13 8.23
N VAL A 38 -4.51 -2.21 8.26
CA VAL A 38 -5.37 -1.18 8.89
C VAL A 38 -4.97 -0.91 10.34
N ALA A 39 -4.70 -1.98 11.08
CA ALA A 39 -4.30 -1.90 12.46
C ALA A 39 -3.02 -1.07 12.64
N ASP A 40 -2.12 -0.98 11.65
CA ASP A 40 -0.89 -0.17 11.73
C ASP A 40 -1.18 1.33 11.82
N TYR A 41 -2.37 1.78 11.42
CA TYR A 41 -2.81 3.17 11.44
C TYR A 41 -3.82 3.44 12.56
N THR A 42 -4.69 2.48 12.89
CA THR A 42 -5.83 2.75 13.81
C THR A 42 -5.67 2.14 15.19
N GLY A 43 -4.71 1.23 15.38
CA GLY A 43 -4.46 0.58 16.67
C GLY A 43 -4.87 -0.89 16.68
N VAL A 44 -4.37 -1.65 17.66
CA VAL A 44 -4.68 -3.08 17.84
C VAL A 44 -5.55 -3.29 19.06
N SER A 45 -5.11 -2.80 20.22
CA SER A 45 -5.77 -2.95 21.52
C SER A 45 -6.63 -1.74 21.92
N GLY A 46 -6.51 -0.63 21.20
CA GLY A 46 -7.21 0.61 21.44
C GLY A 46 -7.08 1.55 20.25
N LEU A 47 -8.01 2.49 20.12
CA LEU A 47 -7.96 3.50 19.06
C LEU A 47 -6.70 4.35 19.27
N ASP A 48 -5.87 4.46 18.23
CA ASP A 48 -4.63 5.22 18.32
C ASP A 48 -4.86 6.73 18.16
N ILE A 49 -3.86 7.51 18.56
CA ILE A 49 -3.86 8.97 18.45
C ILE A 49 -3.80 9.43 17.00
N ALA A 50 -4.27 10.65 16.77
CA ALA A 50 -4.23 11.30 15.47
C ALA A 50 -2.79 11.53 15.02
N PHE A 51 -2.55 11.41 13.71
CA PHE A 51 -1.37 12.01 13.11
C PHE A 51 -1.57 13.52 13.00
N THR A 52 -0.56 14.29 13.37
CA THR A 52 -0.59 15.76 13.33
C THR A 52 0.63 16.29 12.61
N GLY A 53 0.47 17.38 11.87
CA GLY A 53 1.57 18.06 11.20
C GLY A 53 1.06 19.16 10.28
N SER A 54 1.70 19.32 9.14
CA SER A 54 1.35 20.37 8.19
C SER A 54 1.43 19.91 6.74
N ALA A 55 0.61 20.54 5.90
CA ALA A 55 0.80 20.61 4.47
C ALA A 55 1.38 21.98 4.13
N THR A 56 2.50 22.01 3.40
CA THR A 56 3.29 23.22 3.19
C THR A 56 3.40 23.53 1.71
N HIS A 57 3.13 24.79 1.34
CA HIS A 57 3.35 25.30 0.00
C HIS A 57 3.80 26.75 0.03
N ASN A 58 4.86 27.10 -0.70
CA ASN A 58 5.43 28.45 -0.77
C ASN A 58 5.66 29.09 0.62
N GLY A 59 6.08 28.29 1.60
CA GLY A 59 6.34 28.76 2.97
C GLY A 59 5.09 28.99 3.83
N ILE A 60 3.90 28.66 3.33
CA ILE A 60 2.65 28.71 4.10
C ILE A 60 2.34 27.30 4.62
N ASP A 61 2.30 27.17 5.94
CA ASP A 61 1.94 25.92 6.62
C ASP A 61 0.45 25.87 6.91
N ARG A 62 -0.16 24.75 6.55
CA ARG A 62 -1.56 24.44 6.86
C ARG A 62 -1.59 23.28 7.84
N PRO A 63 -2.03 23.48 9.09
CA PRO A 63 -2.25 22.40 10.01
C PRO A 63 -3.07 21.28 9.37
N LEU A 64 -2.57 20.06 9.48
CA LEU A 64 -3.18 18.84 8.94
C LEU A 64 -3.25 17.80 10.06
N THR A 65 -4.43 17.22 10.23
CA THR A 65 -4.64 16.08 11.13
C THR A 65 -5.31 14.92 10.41
N ILE A 66 -4.86 13.71 10.71
CA ILE A 66 -5.47 12.45 10.22
C ILE A 66 -5.82 11.63 11.45
N THR A 67 -7.12 11.53 11.74
CA THR A 67 -7.63 10.95 12.98
C THR A 67 -8.36 9.65 12.70
N PRO A 68 -7.88 8.49 13.17
CA PRO A 68 -8.66 7.25 13.19
C PRO A 68 -10.02 7.47 13.87
N GLN A 69 -11.11 7.01 13.25
CA GLN A 69 -12.46 7.20 13.81
C GLN A 69 -12.97 5.96 14.56
N LEU A 70 -12.49 4.78 14.20
CA LEU A 70 -12.96 3.51 14.76
C LEU A 70 -11.83 2.48 14.79
N LEU A 71 -11.71 1.77 15.91
CA LEU A 71 -10.70 0.73 16.11
C LEU A 71 -10.88 -0.41 15.10
N GLY A 72 -9.80 -0.82 14.43
CA GLY A 72 -9.85 -1.91 13.44
C GLY A 72 -10.54 -1.54 12.12
N SER A 73 -11.05 -0.31 11.98
CA SER A 73 -11.59 0.24 10.74
C SER A 73 -10.53 1.07 10.02
N ASN A 74 -10.68 1.22 8.71
CA ASN A 74 -9.91 2.16 7.91
C ASN A 74 -10.56 3.55 7.83
N LEU A 75 -11.64 3.82 8.58
CA LEU A 75 -12.30 5.11 8.60
C LEU A 75 -11.44 6.17 9.31
N VAL A 76 -11.13 7.25 8.60
CA VAL A 76 -10.36 8.39 9.11
C VAL A 76 -11.10 9.71 8.89
N LYS A 77 -10.92 10.66 9.82
CA LYS A 77 -11.22 12.07 9.61
C LYS A 77 -9.92 12.77 9.23
N VAL A 78 -9.91 13.41 8.07
CA VAL A 78 -8.79 14.22 7.59
C VAL A 78 -9.23 15.67 7.64
N GLU A 79 -8.50 16.48 8.39
CA GLU A 79 -8.84 17.88 8.63
C GLU A 79 -7.62 18.75 8.32
N ILE A 80 -7.82 19.75 7.45
CA ILE A 80 -6.77 20.65 6.98
C ILE A 80 -7.25 22.10 7.05
N ALA A 81 -6.35 22.99 7.46
CA ALA A 81 -6.62 24.43 7.42
C ALA A 81 -6.70 24.92 5.96
N GLY A 82 -7.82 25.56 5.61
CA GLY A 82 -8.03 26.25 4.34
C GLY A 82 -7.48 27.69 4.31
N GLY A 83 -7.06 28.23 5.46
CA GLY A 83 -6.58 29.61 5.65
C GLY A 83 -6.64 30.03 7.12
N ALA A 84 -6.41 31.31 7.42
CA ALA A 84 -6.51 31.83 8.79
C ALA A 84 -7.96 31.73 9.31
N GLY A 85 -8.21 30.80 10.22
CA GLY A 85 -9.49 30.63 10.93
C GLY A 85 -10.46 29.60 10.33
N ASP A 86 -10.21 29.10 9.12
CA ASP A 86 -11.09 28.15 8.45
C ASP A 86 -10.44 26.76 8.36
N SER A 87 -11.02 25.79 9.07
CA SER A 87 -10.68 24.36 8.95
C SER A 87 -11.77 23.64 8.16
N ARG A 88 -11.36 22.72 7.28
CA ARG A 88 -12.27 21.87 6.52
C ARG A 88 -11.88 20.42 6.70
N PHE A 89 -12.86 19.53 6.67
CA PHE A 89 -12.62 18.11 6.87
C PHE A 89 -13.33 17.24 5.84
N ALA A 90 -12.79 16.03 5.67
CA ALA A 90 -13.43 14.91 5.03
C ALA A 90 -13.37 13.69 5.96
N ILE A 91 -14.40 12.85 5.90
CA ILE A 91 -14.42 11.57 6.60
C ILE A 91 -14.60 10.49 5.54
N GLY A 92 -13.74 9.47 5.58
CA GLY A 92 -13.89 8.31 4.73
C GLY A 92 -12.77 7.30 4.91
N ASN A 93 -12.79 6.28 4.05
CA ASN A 93 -11.92 5.13 4.21
C ASN A 93 -10.52 5.40 3.66
N LEU A 94 -9.52 5.04 4.45
CA LEU A 94 -8.13 4.89 4.04
C LEU A 94 -8.01 3.64 3.15
N GLU A 95 -7.56 3.81 1.91
CA GLU A 95 -7.13 2.70 1.08
C GLU A 95 -5.67 2.37 1.40
N ILE A 96 -5.35 1.09 1.52
CA ILE A 96 -4.00 0.61 1.81
C ILE A 96 -3.59 -0.35 0.70
N ARG A 97 -2.46 -0.07 0.07
CA ARG A 97 -1.80 -0.97 -0.88
C ARG A 97 -0.40 -1.26 -0.38
N SER A 98 -0.02 -2.53 -0.30
CA SER A 98 1.35 -2.93 0.01
C SER A 98 2.10 -3.24 -1.27
N ASN A 99 3.35 -2.79 -1.36
CA ASN A 99 4.23 -3.21 -2.45
C ASN A 99 4.86 -4.60 -2.16
N ALA A 100 5.62 -5.13 -3.11
CA ALA A 100 6.28 -6.43 -2.98
C ALA A 100 7.31 -6.50 -1.82
N SER A 101 7.77 -5.37 -1.28
CA SER A 101 8.65 -5.31 -0.11
C SER A 101 7.89 -5.15 1.22
N GLY A 102 6.56 -5.27 1.20
CA GLY A 102 5.75 -5.20 2.42
C GLY A 102 5.57 -3.79 2.99
N ARG A 103 5.87 -2.75 2.21
CA ARG A 103 5.65 -1.35 2.58
C ARG A 103 4.31 -0.86 2.04
N GLY A 104 3.53 -0.26 2.93
CA GLY A 104 2.25 0.36 2.62
C GLY A 104 2.40 1.63 1.79
N LYS A 105 1.35 1.88 1.02
CA LYS A 105 1.01 3.16 0.39
C LYS A 105 -0.45 3.41 0.69
N ILE A 106 -0.76 4.62 1.13
CA ILE A 106 -2.10 5.01 1.51
C ILE A 106 -2.67 6.08 0.59
N LEU A 107 -3.99 6.03 0.41
CA LEU A 107 -4.82 7.07 -0.17
C LEU A 107 -5.97 7.34 0.80
N PHE A 108 -6.31 8.60 1.02
CA PHE A 108 -7.40 9.01 1.90
C PHE A 108 -8.15 10.20 1.30
N PRO A 109 -9.44 10.39 1.65
CA PRO A 109 -10.18 11.56 1.24
C PRO A 109 -9.67 12.82 1.95
N SER A 110 -9.66 13.94 1.23
CA SER A 110 -9.44 15.30 1.71
C SER A 110 -10.67 16.13 1.34
N TYR A 111 -10.92 17.23 2.05
CA TYR A 111 -12.03 18.14 1.72
C TYR A 111 -12.00 18.59 0.24
N ALA A 112 -10.81 18.78 -0.33
CA ALA A 112 -10.62 19.26 -1.69
C ALA A 112 -10.30 18.15 -2.70
N GLY A 113 -10.43 16.88 -2.32
CA GLY A 113 -10.06 15.75 -3.16
C GLY A 113 -9.45 14.62 -2.35
N HIS A 114 -8.16 14.33 -2.54
CA HIS A 114 -7.47 13.22 -1.90
C HIS A 114 -6.09 13.61 -1.37
N GLY A 115 -5.57 12.79 -0.45
CA GLY A 115 -4.15 12.78 -0.09
C GLY A 115 -3.59 11.36 -0.15
N TRP A 116 -2.29 11.25 -0.44
CA TRP A 116 -1.61 9.98 -0.55
C TRP A 116 -0.19 10.05 0.01
N SER A 117 0.29 8.93 0.53
CA SER A 117 1.66 8.81 1.01
C SER A 117 2.66 8.66 -0.14
N THR A 118 3.79 9.33 -0.03
CA THR A 118 5.00 9.09 -0.82
C THR A 118 6.02 8.27 -0.03
N ASP A 119 6.03 8.39 1.30
CA ASP A 119 6.85 7.58 2.20
C ASP A 119 6.18 7.39 3.57
N LEU A 120 6.55 6.29 4.25
CA LEU A 120 6.08 5.94 5.58
C LEU A 120 7.27 5.55 6.47
N SER A 121 7.29 6.06 7.70
CA SER A 121 8.20 5.58 8.75
C SER A 121 7.41 4.78 9.78
N CYS A 122 8.01 3.71 10.29
CA CYS A 122 7.37 2.79 11.21
C CYS A 122 8.26 2.39 12.40
N THR A 123 7.62 2.02 13.50
CA THR A 123 8.22 1.24 14.60
C THR A 123 7.64 -0.17 14.56
N GLY A 124 8.41 -1.15 14.11
CA GLY A 124 7.83 -2.42 13.64
C GLY A 124 6.95 -2.15 12.41
N THR A 125 5.72 -2.67 12.39
CA THR A 125 4.75 -2.35 11.32
C THR A 125 3.97 -1.07 11.57
N ARG A 126 4.00 -0.55 12.82
CA ARG A 126 3.23 0.64 13.26
C ARG A 126 3.71 1.89 12.55
N VAL A 127 2.84 2.58 11.84
CA VAL A 127 3.19 3.85 11.20
C VAL A 127 3.34 4.95 12.25
N THR A 128 4.45 5.68 12.23
CA THR A 128 4.71 6.83 13.12
C THR A 128 4.84 8.13 12.37
N ARG A 129 5.15 8.06 11.06
CA ARG A 129 5.23 9.23 10.18
C ARG A 129 4.71 8.93 8.80
N ILE A 130 3.98 9.89 8.24
CA ILE A 130 3.49 9.87 6.86
C ILE A 130 4.03 11.11 6.16
N ILE A 131 4.75 10.90 5.06
CA ILE A 131 5.09 11.94 4.09
C ILE A 131 4.22 11.71 2.87
N GLY A 132 3.68 12.76 2.30
CA GLY A 132 2.83 12.60 1.14
C GLY A 132 2.52 13.89 0.41
N LYS A 133 1.52 13.77 -0.46
CA LYS A 133 0.93 14.89 -1.19
C LYS A 133 -0.57 14.94 -0.93
N ILE A 134 -1.13 16.14 -0.87
CA ILE A 134 -2.55 16.36 -0.61
C ILE A 134 -3.10 17.46 -1.52
N GLU A 135 -4.30 17.26 -2.02
CA GLU A 135 -5.07 18.25 -2.77
C GLU A 135 -5.73 19.23 -1.79
N VAL A 136 -5.61 20.53 -2.08
CA VAL A 136 -6.22 21.64 -1.33
C VAL A 136 -6.92 22.58 -2.30
N ALA A 137 -8.05 23.16 -1.87
CA ALA A 137 -9.02 23.78 -2.79
C ALA A 137 -8.50 25.03 -3.52
N ASP A 138 -7.55 25.75 -2.93
CA ASP A 138 -6.98 26.99 -3.43
C ASP A 138 -5.60 26.80 -4.09
N GLN A 139 -5.19 25.55 -4.31
CA GLN A 139 -3.96 25.23 -5.05
C GLN A 139 -4.30 24.36 -6.25
N ARG A 140 -3.66 24.65 -7.38
CA ARG A 140 -3.84 23.85 -8.60
C ARG A 140 -3.14 22.50 -8.50
N ASP A 141 -1.94 22.49 -7.91
CA ASP A 141 -1.10 21.31 -7.78
C ASP A 141 -1.15 20.76 -6.34
N PRO A 142 -1.06 19.43 -6.16
CA PRO A 142 -0.98 18.83 -4.83
C PRO A 142 0.26 19.31 -4.07
N ILE A 143 0.05 19.65 -2.79
CA ILE A 143 1.11 20.19 -1.92
C ILE A 143 1.69 19.09 -1.03
N ASP A 144 2.95 19.23 -0.65
CA ASP A 144 3.61 18.24 0.21
C ASP A 144 3.10 18.37 1.64
N PHE A 145 2.96 17.23 2.33
CA PHE A 145 2.63 17.20 3.75
C PHE A 145 3.54 16.26 4.51
N THR A 146 3.69 16.54 5.81
CA THR A 146 4.27 15.61 6.78
C THR A 146 3.40 15.61 8.01
N VAL A 147 3.01 14.42 8.47
CA VAL A 147 2.32 14.23 9.74
C VAL A 147 2.98 13.12 10.55
N THR A 148 2.98 13.26 11.87
CA THR A 148 3.59 12.32 12.81
C THR A 148 2.66 12.01 13.98
N ARG A 149 2.96 10.92 14.68
CA ARG A 149 2.43 10.62 16.00
C ARG A 149 3.49 9.94 16.86
#